data_AF-U5QBJ4-F1
#
_entry.id   AF-U5QBJ4-F1
#
_cell.length_a   1.000
_cell.length_b   1.000
_cell.length_c   1.000
_cell.angle_alpha   90.00
_cell.angle_beta   90.00
_cell.angle_gamma   90.00
#
_symmetry.space_group_name_H-M   'P 1'
#
loop_
_entity.id
_entity.type
_entity.pdbx_description
1 polymer ?
#
loop_
_entity_poly.entity_id
_entity_poly.type
_entity_poly.pdbx_seq_one_letter_code
_entity_poly.pdbx_strand_id
1 'polypeptide(L)'
;MKVAGIKIFLGSLLLVSNIANADFVARVIGVTDGDTITVLDRSNNQIKVRLADIDAPEKSQPFGAKAKQALSDLTFNRNVYIQEKGYDKYHRLIGTVLVGVDPINRIMVKNGMAWAFREYLDDPIMLDLESYARKNKIGLWQDAKPVYPSMWRKNQSQ
;
A
#
# COMPACT_ATOMS: atom_id res chain seq x y z
N MET A 1 10.34 -61.08 36.79
CA MET A 1 9.70 -60.56 35.56
C MET A 1 9.34 -59.11 35.78
N LYS A 2 10.01 -58.15 35.12
CA LYS A 2 9.65 -56.72 35.15
C LYS A 2 9.00 -56.38 33.80
N VAL A 3 7.74 -55.97 33.83
CA VAL A 3 7.03 -55.48 32.64
C VAL A 3 7.39 -54.00 32.47
N ALA A 4 8.02 -53.66 31.35
CA ALA A 4 8.34 -52.28 31.01
C ALA A 4 7.09 -51.56 30.49
N GLY A 5 6.70 -50.47 31.14
CA GLY A 5 5.55 -49.65 30.74
C GLY A 5 5.86 -48.81 29.50
N ILE A 6 4.97 -48.88 28.50
CA ILE A 6 5.01 -48.08 27.28
C ILE A 6 4.62 -46.64 27.64
N LYS A 7 5.53 -45.69 27.44
CA LYS A 7 5.23 -44.25 27.52
C LYS A 7 4.71 -43.80 26.16
N ILE A 8 3.41 -43.55 26.05
CA ILE A 8 2.82 -42.91 24.87
C ILE A 8 3.05 -41.41 25.00
N PHE A 9 3.94 -40.87 24.18
CA PHE A 9 4.08 -39.42 23.99
C PHE A 9 2.96 -38.96 23.06
N LEU A 10 1.96 -38.25 23.58
CA LEU A 10 1.03 -37.48 22.75
C LEU A 10 1.81 -36.28 22.18
N GLY A 11 2.22 -36.36 20.92
CA GLY A 11 2.77 -35.23 20.18
C GLY A 11 1.66 -34.19 19.93
N SER A 12 1.83 -32.98 20.46
CA SER A 12 1.00 -31.83 20.12
C SER A 12 1.21 -31.47 18.65
N LEU A 13 0.16 -31.62 17.85
CA LEU A 13 0.15 -31.21 16.44
C LEU A 13 -0.06 -29.69 16.39
N LEU A 14 1.06 -28.94 16.31
CA LEU A 14 1.01 -27.51 16.02
C LEU A 14 0.56 -27.29 14.57
N LEU A 15 -0.73 -27.00 14.40
CA LEU A 15 -1.28 -26.49 13.14
C LEU A 15 -0.72 -25.09 12.90
N VAL A 16 0.34 -25.00 12.10
CA VAL A 16 0.81 -23.73 11.54
C VAL A 16 -0.17 -23.35 10.44
N SER A 17 -1.13 -22.49 10.75
CA SER A 17 -2.00 -21.87 9.74
C SER A 17 -1.15 -20.96 8.86
N ASN A 18 -0.88 -21.41 7.63
CA ASN A 18 -0.42 -20.50 6.58
C ASN A 18 -1.56 -19.52 6.33
N ILE A 19 -1.43 -18.29 6.83
CA ILE A 19 -2.31 -17.19 6.42
C ILE A 19 -1.92 -16.88 4.98
N ALA A 20 -2.59 -17.53 4.03
CA ALA A 20 -2.50 -17.13 2.64
C ALA A 20 -3.11 -15.73 2.54
N ASN A 21 -2.31 -14.75 2.12
CA ASN A 21 -2.80 -13.45 1.69
C ASN A 21 -3.81 -13.70 0.56
N ALA A 22 -5.05 -13.26 0.74
CA ALA A 22 -6.13 -13.61 -0.15
C ALA A 22 -6.41 -12.41 -1.04
N ASP A 23 -5.76 -12.35 -2.20
CA ASP A 23 -6.07 -11.34 -3.20
C ASP A 23 -7.58 -11.30 -3.50
N PHE A 24 -8.14 -10.11 -3.67
CA PHE A 24 -9.59 -9.96 -3.78
C PHE A 24 -9.99 -8.78 -4.66
N VAL A 25 -11.25 -8.81 -5.08
CA VAL A 25 -11.89 -7.69 -5.81
C VAL A 25 -12.78 -6.91 -4.86
N ALA A 26 -12.66 -5.59 -4.88
CA ALA A 26 -13.47 -4.69 -4.08
C ALA A 26 -13.81 -3.41 -4.84
N ARG A 27 -14.86 -2.71 -4.42
CA ARG A 27 -15.24 -1.41 -4.99
C ARG A 27 -14.63 -0.28 -4.17
N VAL A 28 -13.96 0.66 -4.82
CA VAL A 28 -13.45 1.86 -4.13
C VAL A 28 -14.60 2.82 -3.84
N ILE A 29 -14.82 3.08 -2.55
CA ILE A 29 -15.90 3.94 -2.05
C ILE A 29 -15.39 5.23 -1.41
N GLY A 30 -14.07 5.38 -1.27
CA GLY A 30 -13.47 6.61 -0.78
C GLY A 30 -11.96 6.65 -1.00
N VAL A 31 -11.41 7.87 -1.01
CA VAL A 31 -9.97 8.11 -1.10
C VAL A 31 -9.58 9.08 0.02
N THR A 32 -8.66 8.65 0.87
CA THR A 32 -8.26 9.42 2.06
C THR A 32 -7.22 10.48 1.69
N ASP A 33 -6.16 10.08 1.00
CA ASP A 33 -5.00 10.86 0.57
C ASP A 33 -4.39 10.23 -0.69
N GLY A 34 -3.13 10.55 -1.03
CA GLY A 34 -2.48 10.08 -2.26
C GLY A 34 -2.01 8.62 -2.25
N ASP A 35 -2.17 7.89 -1.16
CA ASP A 35 -1.78 6.47 -1.10
C ASP A 35 -2.72 5.59 -0.28
N THR A 36 -3.87 6.12 0.18
CA THR A 36 -4.83 5.36 0.97
C THR A 36 -6.24 5.45 0.39
N ILE A 37 -6.81 4.29 0.05
CA ILE A 37 -8.20 4.13 -0.41
C ILE A 37 -9.05 3.40 0.65
N THR A 38 -10.35 3.60 0.57
CA THR A 38 -11.35 2.82 1.30
C THR A 38 -12.15 2.02 0.31
N VAL A 39 -12.24 0.71 0.50
CA VAL A 39 -12.94 -0.21 -0.39
C VAL A 39 -14.08 -0.93 0.34
N LEU A 40 -15.03 -1.41 -0.45
CA LEU A 40 -16.13 -2.27 -0.03
C LEU A 40 -15.94 -3.64 -0.70
N ASP A 41 -15.73 -4.69 0.09
CA ASP A 41 -15.61 -6.05 -0.42
C ASP A 41 -16.97 -6.63 -0.86
N ARG A 42 -16.99 -7.88 -1.32
CA ARG A 42 -18.22 -8.57 -1.74
C ARG A 42 -19.23 -8.80 -0.61
N SER A 43 -18.77 -8.78 0.63
CA SER A 43 -19.57 -8.97 1.84
C SER A 43 -20.03 -7.64 2.46
N ASN A 44 -19.77 -6.51 1.78
CA ASN A 44 -20.02 -5.15 2.27
C ASN A 44 -19.18 -4.74 3.49
N ASN A 45 -18.03 -5.37 3.72
CA ASN A 45 -17.07 -4.89 4.71
C ASN A 45 -16.29 -3.71 4.16
N GLN A 46 -16.16 -2.66 4.97
CA GLN A 46 -15.33 -1.52 4.66
C GLN A 46 -13.87 -1.78 5.08
N ILE A 47 -12.94 -1.71 4.13
CA ILE A 47 -11.52 -2.00 4.35
C ILE A 47 -10.71 -0.78 3.92
N LYS A 48 -9.78 -0.32 4.78
CA LYS A 48 -8.79 0.68 4.40
C LYS A 48 -7.57 0.00 3.81
N VAL A 49 -7.17 0.45 2.62
CA VAL A 49 -6.02 -0.09 1.89
C VAL A 49 -4.99 1.02 1.70
N ARG A 50 -3.79 0.81 2.21
CA ARG A 50 -2.60 1.60 1.88
C ARG A 50 -1.91 0.95 0.67
N LEU A 51 -1.64 1.75 -0.33
CA LEU A 51 -0.89 1.33 -1.51
C LEU A 51 0.54 0.96 -1.08
N ALA A 52 0.95 -0.26 -1.38
CA ALA A 52 2.31 -0.75 -1.20
C ALA A 52 3.35 0.04 -2.02
N ASP A 53 4.61 -0.04 -1.60
CA ASP A 53 5.79 0.46 -2.35
C ASP A 53 5.85 1.99 -2.55
N ILE A 54 4.86 2.74 -2.06
CA ILE A 54 4.75 4.19 -2.25
C ILE A 54 4.51 4.94 -0.94
N ASP A 55 4.96 6.19 -0.88
CA ASP A 55 4.59 7.16 0.16
C ASP A 55 4.18 8.44 -0.58
N ALA A 56 2.93 8.88 -0.42
CA ALA A 56 2.42 10.08 -1.09
C ALA A 56 2.57 11.33 -0.19
N PRO A 57 2.50 12.55 -0.74
CA PRO A 57 2.58 13.75 0.08
C PRO A 57 1.41 13.78 1.08
N GLU A 58 1.69 14.21 2.30
CA GLU A 58 0.67 14.38 3.33
C GLU A 58 -0.40 15.37 2.89
N LYS A 59 -1.61 15.28 3.47
CA LYS A 59 -2.76 16.13 3.06
C LYS A 59 -2.45 17.62 3.06
N SER A 60 -1.69 18.10 4.04
CA SER A 60 -1.28 19.51 4.18
C SER A 60 0.06 19.83 3.50
N GLN A 61 0.75 18.83 2.97
CA GLN A 61 2.01 19.00 2.27
C GLN A 61 1.76 19.52 0.84
N PRO A 62 2.69 20.29 0.24
CA PRO A 62 2.68 20.53 -1.19
C PRO A 62 2.43 19.25 -2.00
N PHE A 63 1.57 19.34 -3.00
CA PHE A 63 1.06 18.22 -3.81
C PHE A 63 0.12 17.22 -3.12
N GLY A 64 -0.13 17.28 -1.82
CA GLY A 64 -1.03 16.34 -1.12
C GLY A 64 -2.44 16.27 -1.73
N ALA A 65 -3.05 17.44 -1.99
CA ALA A 65 -4.35 17.53 -2.64
C ALA A 65 -4.33 16.98 -4.08
N LYS A 66 -3.27 17.25 -4.85
CA LYS A 66 -3.11 16.76 -6.23
C LYS A 66 -2.93 15.25 -6.27
N ALA A 67 -2.13 14.69 -5.35
CA ALA A 67 -1.93 13.26 -5.24
C ALA A 67 -3.23 12.53 -4.88
N LYS A 68 -4.01 13.06 -3.92
CA LYS A 68 -5.34 12.54 -3.61
C LYS A 68 -6.27 12.58 -4.83
N GLN A 69 -6.29 13.69 -5.57
CA GLN A 69 -7.12 13.82 -6.75
C GLN A 69 -6.73 12.78 -7.81
N ALA A 70 -5.43 12.64 -8.12
CA ALA A 70 -4.95 11.65 -9.07
C ALA A 70 -5.35 10.22 -8.69
N LEU A 71 -5.20 9.84 -7.41
CA LEU A 71 -5.63 8.53 -6.94
C LEU A 71 -7.16 8.36 -7.06
N SER A 72 -7.92 9.42 -6.79
CA SER A 72 -9.38 9.44 -6.93
C SER A 72 -9.81 9.24 -8.39
N ASP A 73 -9.21 9.95 -9.33
CA ASP A 73 -9.53 9.84 -10.76
C ASP A 73 -9.26 8.43 -11.30
N LEU A 74 -8.18 7.82 -10.80
CA LEU A 74 -7.78 6.46 -11.17
C LEU A 74 -8.69 5.38 -10.56
N THR A 75 -9.21 5.57 -9.35
CA THR A 75 -9.75 4.45 -8.56
C THR A 75 -11.18 4.63 -8.08
N PHE A 76 -11.64 5.86 -7.81
CA PHE A 76 -12.91 6.10 -7.15
C PHE A 76 -14.08 5.56 -7.97
N ASN A 77 -15.03 4.90 -7.30
CA ASN A 77 -16.22 4.33 -7.92
C ASN A 77 -15.92 3.22 -8.97
N ARG A 78 -14.72 2.64 -8.93
CA ARG A 78 -14.30 1.51 -9.78
C ARG A 78 -14.09 0.25 -8.94
N ASN A 79 -14.16 -0.90 -9.60
CA ASN A 79 -13.72 -2.16 -9.01
C ASN A 79 -12.20 -2.26 -9.17
N VAL A 80 -11.52 -2.64 -8.10
CA VAL A 80 -10.09 -2.87 -8.04
C VAL A 80 -9.82 -4.33 -7.68
N TYR A 81 -8.74 -4.87 -8.22
CA TYR A 81 -8.11 -6.07 -7.71
C TYR A 81 -6.99 -5.66 -6.77
N ILE A 82 -6.98 -6.21 -5.56
CA ILE A 82 -6.00 -5.91 -4.52
C ILE A 82 -5.18 -7.16 -4.29
N GLN A 83 -3.87 -7.03 -4.50
CA GLN A 83 -2.89 -8.03 -4.11
C GLN A 83 -2.45 -7.75 -2.68
N GLU A 84 -2.82 -8.62 -1.75
CA GLU A 84 -2.59 -8.40 -0.32
C GLU A 84 -1.13 -8.65 0.05
N LYS A 85 -0.54 -7.72 0.81
CA LYS A 85 0.84 -7.82 1.31
C LYS A 85 0.94 -7.86 2.84
N GLY A 86 -0.19 -7.87 3.55
CA GLY A 86 -0.27 -7.86 5.00
C GLY A 86 -0.82 -6.53 5.54
N TYR A 87 -0.54 -6.20 6.79
CA TYR A 87 -1.12 -5.05 7.48
C TYR A 87 -0.06 -4.15 8.09
N ASP A 88 -0.30 -2.85 8.09
CA ASP A 88 0.53 -1.91 8.83
C ASP A 88 0.16 -1.85 10.32
N LYS A 89 0.98 -1.16 11.12
CA LYS A 89 0.75 -0.97 12.57
C LYS A 89 -0.54 -0.18 12.90
N TYR A 90 -1.18 0.43 11.91
CA TYR A 90 -2.44 1.15 12.05
C TYR A 90 -3.64 0.32 11.57
N HIS A 91 -3.43 -0.99 11.34
CA HIS A 91 -4.43 -1.94 10.87
C HIS A 91 -5.02 -1.59 9.50
N ARG A 92 -4.27 -0.88 8.65
CA ARG A 92 -4.61 -0.77 7.22
C ARG A 92 -4.05 -1.99 6.49
N LEU A 93 -4.83 -2.55 5.57
CA LEU A 93 -4.33 -3.53 4.63
C LEU A 93 -3.30 -2.85 3.72
N ILE A 94 -2.13 -3.46 3.54
CA ILE A 94 -1.13 -3.04 2.56
C ILE A 94 -1.35 -3.85 1.29
N GLY A 95 -1.39 -3.20 0.13
CA GLY A 95 -1.57 -3.94 -1.11
C GLY A 95 -1.17 -3.23 -2.40
N THR A 96 -0.96 -4.03 -3.44
CA THR A 96 -0.84 -3.52 -4.81
C THR A 96 -2.23 -3.45 -5.41
N VAL A 97 -2.61 -2.27 -5.91
CA VAL A 97 -3.96 -2.00 -6.41
C VAL A 97 -3.93 -1.98 -7.94
N LEU A 98 -4.81 -2.75 -8.56
CA LEU A 98 -5.00 -2.78 -10.01
C LEU A 98 -6.42 -2.36 -10.38
N VAL A 99 -6.54 -1.50 -11.40
CA VAL A 99 -7.80 -1.20 -12.07
C VAL A 99 -7.74 -1.84 -13.45
N GLY A 100 -8.43 -2.96 -13.65
CA GLY A 100 -8.20 -3.79 -14.83
C GLY A 100 -6.77 -4.33 -14.82
N VAL A 101 -5.95 -3.93 -15.81
CA VAL A 101 -4.53 -4.31 -15.92
C VAL A 101 -3.58 -3.23 -15.41
N ASP A 102 -4.10 -2.06 -15.04
CA ASP A 102 -3.28 -0.89 -14.71
C ASP A 102 -2.80 -0.94 -13.26
N PRO A 103 -1.48 -1.00 -13.00
CA PRO A 103 -0.92 -1.02 -11.65
C PRO A 103 -0.89 0.40 -11.06
N ILE A 104 -1.88 0.73 -10.24
CA ILE A 104 -2.10 2.09 -9.74
C ILE A 104 -0.90 2.61 -8.93
N ASN A 105 -0.29 1.78 -8.08
CA ASN A 105 0.88 2.14 -7.29
C ASN A 105 2.02 2.67 -8.19
N ARG A 106 2.31 1.96 -9.30
CA ARG A 106 3.33 2.36 -10.29
C ARG A 106 2.93 3.64 -11.01
N ILE A 107 1.66 3.78 -11.38
CA ILE A 107 1.15 4.97 -12.07
C ILE A 107 1.30 6.21 -11.18
N MET A 108 1.03 6.09 -9.87
CA MET A 108 1.19 7.19 -8.91
C MET A 108 2.65 7.68 -8.85
N VAL A 109 3.63 6.76 -8.80
CA VAL A 109 5.06 7.12 -8.82
C VAL A 109 5.47 7.72 -10.17
N LYS A 110 5.09 7.09 -11.28
CA LYS A 110 5.41 7.56 -12.64
C LYS A 110 4.88 8.97 -12.92
N ASN A 111 3.69 9.29 -12.39
CA ASN A 111 3.06 10.60 -12.54
C ASN A 111 3.55 11.62 -11.50
N GLY A 112 4.57 11.29 -10.70
CA GLY A 112 5.11 12.18 -9.68
C GLY A 112 4.09 12.57 -8.61
N MET A 113 3.15 11.69 -8.29
CA MET A 113 2.15 11.89 -7.23
C MET A 113 2.52 11.16 -5.93
N ALA A 114 3.54 10.30 -5.97
CA ALA A 114 4.11 9.64 -4.81
C ALA A 114 5.61 9.39 -5.01
N TRP A 115 6.31 9.17 -3.91
CA TRP A 115 7.68 8.69 -3.91
C TRP A 115 7.71 7.16 -3.91
N ALA A 116 8.77 6.57 -4.44
CA ALA A 116 9.10 5.17 -4.19
C ALA A 116 9.53 5.01 -2.72
N PHE A 117 8.82 4.17 -1.95
CA PHE A 117 9.02 4.04 -0.51
C PHE A 117 10.17 3.08 -0.19
N ARG A 118 11.40 3.59 -0.21
CA ARG A 118 12.65 2.80 -0.11
C ARG A 118 12.71 1.87 1.10
N GLU A 119 12.13 2.28 2.22
CA GLU A 119 12.10 1.50 3.45
C GLU A 119 11.24 0.23 3.35
N TYR A 120 10.27 0.21 2.44
CA TYR A 120 9.29 -0.88 2.26
C TYR A 120 9.05 -1.15 0.77
N LEU A 121 10.14 -1.33 0.02
CA LEU A 121 10.11 -1.51 -1.42
C LEU A 121 10.33 -2.98 -1.80
N ASP A 122 9.30 -3.60 -2.36
CA ASP A 122 9.34 -4.94 -2.95
C ASP A 122 9.49 -4.86 -4.48
N ASP A 123 8.91 -3.84 -5.12
CA ASP A 123 8.89 -3.68 -6.57
C ASP A 123 9.99 -2.71 -7.06
N PRO A 124 11.13 -3.20 -7.57
CA PRO A 124 12.28 -2.34 -7.89
C PRO A 124 12.00 -1.36 -9.04
N ILE A 125 11.01 -1.63 -9.91
CA ILE A 125 10.66 -0.73 -11.01
C ILE A 125 10.21 0.66 -10.52
N MET A 126 9.75 0.77 -9.27
CA MET A 126 9.36 2.04 -8.68
C MET A 126 10.50 3.06 -8.69
N LEU A 127 11.76 2.63 -8.54
CA LEU A 127 12.92 3.51 -8.57
C LEU A 127 13.15 4.11 -9.97
N ASP A 128 12.94 3.31 -11.02
CA ASP A 128 13.06 3.78 -12.41
C ASP A 128 11.92 4.73 -12.77
N LEU A 129 10.69 4.44 -12.29
CA LEU A 129 9.53 5.30 -12.48
C LEU A 129 9.70 6.64 -11.75
N GLU A 130 10.23 6.61 -10.52
CA GLU A 130 10.54 7.83 -9.77
C GLU A 130 11.62 8.64 -10.49
N SER A 131 12.68 7.98 -10.96
CA SER A 131 13.78 8.61 -11.71
C SER A 131 13.28 9.26 -13.02
N TYR A 132 12.38 8.57 -13.73
CA TYR A 132 11.70 9.11 -14.90
C TYR A 132 10.91 10.38 -14.55
N ALA A 133 10.09 10.34 -13.49
CA ALA A 133 9.28 11.47 -13.08
C ALA A 133 10.14 12.66 -12.65
N ARG A 134 11.24 12.42 -11.93
CA ARG A 134 12.23 13.43 -11.53
C ARG A 134 12.89 14.10 -12.72
N LYS A 135 13.45 13.30 -13.66
CA LYS A 135 14.16 13.81 -14.84
C LYS A 135 13.26 14.71 -15.70
N ASN A 136 11.98 14.35 -15.80
CA ASN A 136 11.01 15.08 -16.61
C ASN A 136 10.24 16.15 -15.81
N LYS A 137 10.59 16.40 -14.54
CA LYS A 137 9.89 17.36 -13.66
C LYS A 137 8.38 17.15 -13.65
N ILE A 138 7.93 15.92 -13.48
CA ILE A 138 6.50 15.56 -13.48
C ILE A 138 5.97 15.66 -12.05
N GLY A 139 4.74 16.18 -11.88
CA GLY A 139 4.09 16.19 -10.59
C GLY A 139 4.89 16.94 -9.53
N LEU A 140 5.07 16.33 -8.35
CA LEU A 140 5.78 16.92 -7.22
C LEU A 140 7.24 17.28 -7.54
N TRP A 141 7.83 16.69 -8.59
CA TRP A 141 9.18 16.99 -9.05
C TRP A 141 9.31 18.31 -9.83
N GLN A 142 8.20 19.05 -10.02
CA GLN A 142 8.22 20.45 -10.47
C GLN A 142 8.71 21.39 -9.38
N ASP A 143 8.55 21.00 -8.11
CA ASP A 143 9.12 21.72 -6.98
C ASP A 143 10.64 21.66 -7.05
N ALA A 144 11.32 22.76 -6.77
CA ALA A 144 12.78 22.81 -6.70
C ALA A 144 13.32 22.05 -5.48
N LYS A 145 12.54 21.92 -4.41
CA LYS A 145 12.92 21.27 -3.15
C LYS A 145 11.76 20.42 -2.58
N PRO A 146 11.33 19.36 -3.29
CA PRO A 146 10.27 18.49 -2.80
C PRO A 146 10.72 17.81 -1.50
N VAL A 147 9.89 17.90 -0.47
CA VAL A 147 10.16 17.32 0.85
C VAL A 147 9.62 15.90 0.90
N TYR A 148 10.38 14.92 1.39
CA TYR A 148 9.87 13.55 1.55
C TYR A 148 8.84 13.49 2.71
N PRO A 149 7.75 12.69 2.64
CA PRO A 149 6.69 12.77 3.64
C PRO A 149 7.15 12.48 5.07
N SER A 150 8.09 11.55 5.28
CA SER A 150 8.64 11.29 6.63
C SER A 150 9.40 12.50 7.21
N MET A 151 10.04 13.31 6.38
CA MET A 151 10.69 14.56 6.78
C MET A 151 9.66 15.66 7.06
N TRP A 152 8.59 15.73 6.24
CA TRP A 152 7.48 16.65 6.47
C TRP A 152 6.82 16.41 7.84
N ARG A 153 6.50 15.14 8.15
CA ARG A 153 5.92 14.74 9.44
C ARG A 153 6.78 15.20 10.63
N LYS A 154 8.11 15.03 10.55
CA LYS A 154 9.04 15.45 11.62
C LYS A 154 9.06 16.97 11.85
N ASN A 155 8.93 17.76 10.79
CA ASN A 155 8.96 19.21 10.88
C ASN A 155 7.66 19.81 11.44
N GLN A 156 6.55 19.08 11.43
CA GLN A 156 5.25 19.52 11.98
C GLN A 156 5.07 19.14 13.46
N SER A 157 5.95 18.31 14.01
CA SER A 157 5.90 17.87 15.41
C SER A 157 6.74 18.76 16.36
N GLN A 158 7.17 19.94 15.89
CA GLN A 158 7.80 21.00 16.69
C GLN A 158 6.83 22.17 16.81
#